data_AF-A0A6P0SZ01-F1
#
_entry.id   AF-A0A6P0SZ01-F1
#
_cell.length_a   1.000
_cell.length_b   1.000
_cell.length_c   1.000
_cell.angle_alpha   90.00
_cell.angle_beta   90.00
_cell.angle_gamma   90.00
#
_symmetry.space_group_name_H-M   'P 1'
#
loop_
_entity.id
_entity.type
_entity.pdbx_description
1 polymer ?
#
loop_
_entity_poly.entity_id
_entity_poly.type
_entity_poly.pdbx_seq_one_letter_code
_entity_poly.pdbx_strand_id
1 'polypeptide(L)' 'MTHHILVVEDETKLAQFIELELKYEGYQVSVAYDGLAGLGEARESNPDLVILDWMLPGISGP' A
#
# COMPACT_ATOMS: atom_id res chain seq x y z
N MET A 1 -3.17 14.26 -14.09
CA MET A 1 -3.64 13.71 -12.82
C MET A 1 -2.88 12.40 -12.64
N THR A 2 -2.08 12.28 -11.58
CA THR A 2 -1.40 11.03 -11.22
C THR A 2 -2.28 10.30 -10.21
N HIS A 3 -2.70 9.07 -10.52
CA HIS A 3 -3.48 8.28 -9.57
C HIS A 3 -2.61 7.83 -8.40
N HIS A 4 -3.18 7.85 -7.19
CA HIS A 4 -2.47 7.46 -5.96
C HIS A 4 -2.87 6.06 -5.54
N ILE A 5 -1.87 5.19 -5.38
CA ILE A 5 -2.04 3.81 -4.94
C ILE A 5 -1.36 3.64 -3.57
N LEU A 6 -2.08 3.07 -2.62
CA LEU A 6 -1.53 2.63 -1.34
C LEU A 6 -1.26 1.13 -1.38
N VAL A 7 -0.04 0.72 -1.08
CA VAL A 7 0.34 -0.69 -0.91
C VAL A 7 0.49 -0.99 0.58
N VAL A 8 -0.15 -2.04 1.07
CA VAL A 8 -0.05 -2.50 2.47
C VAL A 8 0.46 -3.95 2.47
N GLU A 9 1.73 -4.13 2.83
CA GLU A 9 2.49 -5.38 2.67
C GLU A 9 3.63 -5.42 3.71
N ASP A 10 3.71 -6.46 4.54
CA ASP A 10 4.72 -6.55 5.60
C ASP A 10 6.07 -7.08 5.11
N GLU A 11 6.10 -7.83 4.00
CA GLU A 11 7.34 -8.22 3.35
C GLU A 11 7.96 -7.03 2.60
N THR A 12 8.88 -6.34 3.27
CA THR A 12 9.55 -5.13 2.74
C THR A 12 10.13 -5.26 1.32
N LYS A 13 10.64 -6.43 0.94
CA LYS A 13 11.19 -6.65 -0.42
C LYS A 13 10.10 -6.69 -1.48
N LEU A 14 8.97 -7.35 -1.19
CA LEU A 14 7.83 -7.42 -2.08
C LEU A 14 7.18 -6.04 -2.21
N ALA A 15 6.99 -5.34 -1.08
CA ALA A 15 6.47 -3.98 -1.07
C ALA A 15 7.30 -3.02 -1.94
N GLN A 16 8.64 -3.06 -1.81
CA GLN A 16 9.56 -2.24 -2.62
C GLN A 16 9.51 -2.59 -4.10
N PHE A 17 9.39 -3.88 -4.43
CA PHE A 17 9.24 -4.32 -5.82
C PHE A 17 7.96 -3.77 -6.44
N ILE A 18 6.82 -3.90 -5.74
CA ILE A 18 5.52 -3.38 -6.19
C ILE A 18 5.58 -1.85 -6.34
N GLU A 19 6.16 -1.15 -5.36
CA GLU A 19 6.32 0.30 -5.40
C GLU A 19 7.13 0.76 -6.61
N LEU A 20 8.23 0.07 -6.92
CA LEU A 20 9.08 0.38 -8.06
C LEU A 20 8.33 0.22 -9.40
N GLU A 21 7.64 -0.90 -9.60
CA GLU A 21 6.87 -1.17 -10.82
C GLU A 21 5.73 -0.16 -11.01
N LEU A 22 4.97 0.14 -9.95
CA LEU A 22 3.88 1.12 -10.03
C LEU A 22 4.40 2.55 -10.27
N LYS A 23 5.52 2.94 -9.66
CA LYS A 23 6.15 4.24 -9.95
C LYS A 23 6.68 4.29 -11.39
N TYR A 24 7.20 3.19 -11.92
CA TYR A 24 7.64 3.08 -13.32
C TYR A 24 6.48 3.33 -14.30
N GLU A 25 5.29 2.83 -13.99
CA GLU A 25 4.05 3.08 -14.74
C GLU A 25 3.46 4.49 -14.53
N GLY A 26 4.09 5.33 -13.70
CA GLY A 26 3.72 6.73 -13.49
C GLY A 26 2.70 7.00 -12.39
N TYR A 27 2.43 6.02 -11.53
CA TYR A 27 1.57 6.21 -10.35
C TYR A 27 2.31 6.92 -9.21
N GLN A 28 1.55 7.67 -8.40
CA GLN A 28 2.01 8.05 -7.06
C GLN A 28 1.77 6.84 -6.14
N VAL A 29 2.76 6.47 -5.34
CA VAL A 29 2.67 5.28 -4.48
C VAL A 29 3.08 5.61 -3.05
N SER A 30 2.23 5.22 -2.10
CA SER A 30 2.55 5.13 -0.68
C SER A 30 2.64 3.67 -0.26
N VAL A 31 3.50 3.36 0.72
CA VAL A 31 3.69 2.00 1.25
C VAL A 31 3.51 2.02 2.76
N ALA A 32 2.72 1.08 3.28
CA ALA A 32 2.60 0.76 4.69
C ALA A 32 2.99 -0.71 4.93
N TYR A 33 3.67 -0.98 6.04
CA TYR A 33 4.22 -2.32 6.35
C TYR A 33 3.40 -3.10 7.39
N ASP A 34 2.25 -2.57 7.80
CA ASP A 34 1.31 -3.22 8.69
C ASP A 34 -0.10 -2.67 8.47
N GLY A 35 -1.11 -3.42 8.92
CA GLY A 35 -2.51 -3.07 8.72
C GLY A 35 -2.97 -1.80 9.45
N LEU A 36 -2.37 -1.44 10.59
CA LEU A 36 -2.73 -0.23 11.34
C LEU A 36 -2.21 1.02 10.63
N ALA A 37 -0.94 0.99 10.20
CA ALA A 37 -0.34 2.03 9.39
C ALA A 37 -1.09 2.18 8.06
N GLY A 38 -1.42 1.07 7.39
CA GLY A 38 -2.20 1.06 6.16
C GLY A 38 -3.59 1.68 6.33
N LEU A 39 -4.30 1.35 7.42
CA LEU A 39 -5.61 1.93 7.71
C LEU A 39 -5.53 3.44 7.99
N GLY A 40 -4.49 3.88 8.70
CA GLY A 40 -4.25 5.31 8.94
C GLY A 40 -4.01 6.05 7.62
N GLU A 41 -3.06 5.56 6.83
CA GLU A 41 -2.69 6.15 5.54
C GLU A 41 -3.87 6.18 4.58
N ALA A 42 -4.68 5.11 4.50
CA ALA A 42 -5.86 5.07 3.65
C ALA A 42 -6.89 6.16 4.00
N ARG A 43 -7.02 6.51 5.29
CA ARG A 43 -7.94 7.55 5.77
C ARG A 43 -7.40 8.96 5.56
N GLU A 44 -6.08 9.14 5.70
CA GLU A 44 -5.44 10.45 5.61
C GLU A 44 -5.18 10.87 4.15
N SER A 45 -4.71 9.93 3.32
CA SER A 45 -4.29 10.22 1.95
C SER A 45 -5.39 10.05 0.91
N ASN A 46 -6.48 9.35 1.25
CA ASN A 46 -7.61 9.07 0.36
C ASN A 46 -7.16 8.56 -1.04
N PRO A 47 -6.46 7.40 -1.09
CA PRO A 47 -5.92 6.85 -2.33
C PRO A 47 -7.04 6.41 -3.29
N ASP A 48 -6.73 6.37 -4.59
CA ASP A 48 -7.66 5.88 -5.62
C ASP A 48 -7.79 4.34 -5.59
N LEU A 49 -6.74 3.65 -5.13
CA LEU A 49 -6.66 2.20 -5.01
C LEU A 49 -5.82 1.80 -3.79
N VAL A 50 -6.26 0.74 -3.10
CA VAL A 50 -5.47 0.07 -2.06
C VAL A 50 -5.16 -1.36 -2.51
N ILE A 51 -3.88 -1.73 -2.49
CA ILE A 51 -3.40 -3.10 -2.64
C ILE A 51 -3.06 -3.60 -1.24
N LEU A 52 -3.77 -4.62 -0.77
CA LEU A 52 -3.69 -5.11 0.61
C LEU A 52 -3.24 -6.56 0.60
N ASP A 53 -2.17 -6.89 1.32
CA ASP A 53 -1.85 -8.28 1.64
C ASP A 53 -2.89 -8.85 2.61
N TRP A 54 -3.34 -10.06 2.30
CA TRP A 54 -4.28 -10.82 3.11
C TRP A 54 -3.63 -11.41 4.36
N MET A 55 -2.34 -11.70 4.32
CA MET A 55 -1.62 -12.42 5.39
C MET A 55 -1.01 -11.50 6.45
N LEU A 56 -1.37 -10.22 6.47
CA LEU A 56 -0.83 -9.25 7.43
C LEU A 56 -1.03 -9.68 8.89
N PRO A 57 0.02 -9.55 9.72
CA PRO A 57 -0.08 -9.84 11.15
C PRO A 57 -0.89 -8.77 11.91
N GLY A 58 -1.54 -9.17 13.00
CA GLY A 58 -2.16 -8.28 13.98
C GLY A 58 -3.58 -7.82 13.64
N ILE A 59 -3.83 -7.37 12.41
CA ILE A 59 -5.19 -7.10 11.91
C ILE A 59 -5.44 -7.99 10.72
N SER A 60 -6.35 -8.94 10.90
CA SER A 60 -6.93 -9.66 9.78
C SER A 60 -7.78 -8.69 8.97
N GLY A 61 -7.53 -8.59 7.66
CA GLY A 61 -8.50 -8.00 6.75
C GLY A 61 -9.85 -8.74 6.84
N PRO A 62 -10.96 -8.10 6.43
CA PRO A 62 -12.26 -8.79 6.32
C PRO A 62 -12.24 -9.89 5.25
#